data_AF-A0A9C7PNW2-F1
#
_entry.id   AF-A0A9C7PNW2-F1
#
_cell.length_a   1.000
_cell.length_b   1.000
_cell.length_c   1.000
_cell.angle_alpha   90.00
_cell.angle_beta   90.00
_cell.angle_gamma   90.00
#
_symmetry.space_group_name_H-M   'P 1'
#
loop_
_entity.id
_entity.type
_entity.pdbx_description
1 polymer ?
#
loop_
_entity_poly.entity_id
_entity_poly.type
_entity_poly.pdbx_seq_one_letter_code
_entity_poly.pdbx_strand_id
1 'polypeptide(L)'
;MVNWFDGTATTPEDERQQIRQAIGWMEVVVGRYTPTHLDIGMNLEKHPVNMTGQMDCIDESINTTTYLTLFEQQGYLRWHRVTDRAYRGSLLDAHWAAQVEQVNNAVNYVIDSWFQDNGMLPYIAKSTEWLDLRWTFFRHRKDN
;
A
#
# COMPACT_ATOMS: atom_id res chain seq x y z
N MET A 1 -21.91 9.09 5.12
CA MET A 1 -21.25 7.77 5.08
C MET A 1 -20.65 7.64 3.70
N VAL A 2 -19.37 7.30 3.59
CA VAL A 2 -18.76 7.05 2.29
C VAL A 2 -18.88 5.55 2.02
N ASN A 3 -19.50 5.19 0.90
CA ASN A 3 -19.78 3.82 0.49
C ASN A 3 -18.56 3.23 -0.22
N TRP A 4 -17.50 2.89 0.53
CA TRP A 4 -16.24 2.36 -0.05
C TRP A 4 -16.37 0.96 -0.65
N PHE A 5 -17.45 0.26 -0.26
CA PHE A 5 -17.94 -0.96 -0.89
C PHE A 5 -19.34 -0.71 -1.46
N ASP A 6 -19.56 0.38 -2.20
CA ASP A 6 -20.82 0.53 -2.96
C ASP A 6 -20.82 -0.50 -4.08
N GLY A 7 -21.30 -1.69 -3.74
CA GLY A 7 -21.27 -2.85 -4.61
C GLY A 7 -20.07 -3.75 -4.34
N THR A 8 -20.34 -5.05 -4.41
CA THR A 8 -19.32 -6.08 -4.48
C THR A 8 -18.46 -5.89 -5.72
N ALA A 9 -17.14 -6.02 -5.60
CA ALA A 9 -16.23 -6.06 -6.76
C ALA A 9 -16.65 -7.14 -7.76
N THR A 10 -16.94 -6.73 -9.00
CA THR A 10 -17.36 -7.64 -10.08
C THR A 10 -16.20 -8.23 -10.87
N THR A 11 -15.01 -7.63 -10.78
CA THR A 11 -13.79 -8.08 -11.44
C THR A 11 -12.58 -7.99 -10.49
N PRO A 12 -11.48 -8.73 -10.75
CA PRO A 12 -10.23 -8.54 -10.02
C PRO A 12 -9.71 -7.10 -10.08
N GLU A 13 -9.87 -6.43 -11.22
CA GLU A 13 -9.49 -5.03 -11.41
C GLU A 13 -10.27 -4.11 -10.46
N ASP A 14 -11.59 -4.28 -10.36
CA ASP A 14 -12.45 -3.53 -9.43
C ASP A 14 -12.02 -3.75 -7.99
N GLU A 15 -11.74 -5.00 -7.61
CA GLU A 15 -11.31 -5.31 -6.24
C GLU A 15 -9.99 -4.64 -5.89
N ARG A 16 -9.03 -4.57 -6.83
CA ARG A 16 -7.79 -3.81 -6.60
C ARG A 16 -8.05 -2.32 -6.40
N GLN A 17 -9.01 -1.72 -7.11
CA GLN A 17 -9.39 -0.32 -6.86
C GLN A 17 -10.09 -0.14 -5.52
N GLN A 18 -10.92 -1.09 -5.09
CA GLN A 18 -11.55 -1.07 -3.76
C GLN A 18 -10.51 -1.24 -2.66
N ILE A 19 -9.55 -2.17 -2.80
CA ILE A 19 -8.40 -2.32 -1.90
C ILE A 19 -7.64 -0.99 -1.79
N ARG A 20 -7.31 -0.37 -2.92
CA ARG A 20 -6.61 0.92 -2.96
C ARG A 20 -7.35 2.00 -2.14
N GLN A 21 -8.66 2.12 -2.29
CA GLN A 21 -9.45 3.09 -1.53
C GLN A 21 -9.55 2.72 -0.04
N ALA A 22 -9.75 1.43 0.26
CA ALA A 22 -9.91 0.94 1.61
C ALA A 22 -8.63 1.14 2.45
N ILE A 23 -7.44 0.92 1.88
CA ILE A 23 -6.17 1.14 2.57
C ILE A 23 -5.96 2.62 2.90
N GLY A 24 -6.10 3.53 1.92
CA GLY A 24 -5.99 4.97 2.20
C GLY A 24 -7.01 5.44 3.25
N TRP A 25 -8.23 4.89 3.24
CA TRP A 25 -9.21 5.18 4.28
C TRP A 25 -8.81 4.64 5.66
N MET A 26 -8.28 3.42 5.74
CA MET A 26 -7.80 2.85 7.00
C MET A 26 -6.68 3.70 7.61
N GLU A 27 -5.76 4.20 6.79
CA GLU A 27 -4.74 5.14 7.23
C GLU A 27 -5.33 6.42 7.80
N VAL A 28 -6.33 7.03 7.14
CA VAL A 28 -7.05 8.21 7.68
C VAL A 28 -7.74 7.90 9.01
N VAL A 29 -8.37 6.72 9.12
CA VAL A 29 -9.07 6.32 10.34
C VAL A 29 -8.09 6.11 11.48
N VAL A 30 -7.01 5.36 11.26
CA VAL A 30 -5.98 5.08 12.27
C VAL A 30 -5.19 6.35 12.63
N GLY A 31 -4.93 7.23 11.66
CA GLY A 31 -4.29 8.52 11.87
C GLY A 31 -5.08 9.46 12.79
N ARG A 32 -6.39 9.27 12.98
CA ARG A 32 -7.16 10.04 13.98
C ARG A 32 -6.84 9.66 15.43
N TYR A 33 -6.28 8.47 15.64
CA TYR A 33 -6.02 7.91 16.96
C TYR A 33 -4.53 7.72 17.24
N THR A 34 -3.68 7.97 16.25
CA THR A 34 -2.23 7.82 16.34
C THR A 34 -1.56 9.02 15.69
N PRO A 35 -0.27 9.28 15.97
CA PRO A 35 0.43 10.34 15.27
C PRO A 35 0.70 10.07 13.79
N THR A 36 0.32 8.91 13.23
CA THR A 36 0.61 8.55 11.83
C THR A 36 -0.04 9.48 10.80
N HIS A 37 -1.00 10.31 11.19
CA HIS A 37 -1.50 11.40 10.34
C HIS A 37 -0.42 12.45 9.98
N LEU A 38 0.75 12.41 10.64
CA LEU A 38 1.91 13.22 10.33
C LEU A 38 2.91 12.53 9.39
N ASP A 39 2.61 11.29 8.98
CA ASP A 39 3.49 10.54 8.10
C ASP A 39 3.56 11.16 6.70
N ILE A 40 4.79 11.32 6.22
CA ILE A 40 5.12 11.88 4.91
C ILE A 40 5.68 10.77 4.04
N GLY A 41 5.28 10.74 2.78
CA GLY A 41 5.72 9.70 1.85
C GLY A 41 7.23 9.64 1.67
N MET A 42 7.74 8.41 1.55
CA MET A 42 9.14 8.01 1.45
C MET A 42 9.94 8.26 2.74
N ASN A 43 11.05 7.54 2.87
CA ASN A 43 12.06 7.88 3.85
C ASN A 43 12.66 9.23 3.44
N LEU A 44 12.65 10.21 4.35
CA LEU A 44 13.45 11.41 4.25
C LEU A 44 14.92 11.02 4.38
N GLU A 45 15.50 10.40 3.35
CA GLU A 45 16.86 9.80 3.34
C GLU A 45 17.99 10.78 3.73
N LYS A 46 17.70 12.09 3.74
CA LYS A 46 18.64 13.14 4.17
C LYS A 46 18.38 13.70 5.56
N HIS A 47 17.26 13.32 6.18
CA HIS A 47 16.85 13.75 7.51
C HIS A 47 16.09 12.59 8.16
N PRO A 48 16.77 11.65 8.87
CA PRO A 48 16.09 10.73 9.76
C PRO A 48 15.46 11.56 10.86
N VAL A 49 14.28 12.05 10.58
CA VAL A 49 13.49 12.78 11.53
C VAL A 49 12.92 11.73 12.45
N ASN A 50 13.36 11.77 13.70
CA ASN A 50 12.65 11.16 14.81
C ASN A 50 11.34 11.95 15.01
N MET A 51 10.52 11.97 13.96
CA MET A 51 9.26 12.69 13.86
C MET A 51 8.19 11.73 14.35
N THR A 52 7.52 12.17 15.40
CA THR A 52 6.38 11.46 15.95
C THR A 52 5.38 11.17 14.84
N GLY A 53 5.16 9.89 14.52
CA GLY A 53 4.21 9.44 13.51
C GLY A 53 4.78 9.06 12.15
N GLN A 54 6.05 9.36 11.85
CA GLN A 54 6.68 8.93 10.60
C GLN A 54 6.84 7.40 10.59
N MET A 55 6.52 6.78 9.46
CA MET A 55 6.63 5.35 9.20
C MET A 55 7.70 5.08 8.13
N ASP A 56 8.38 3.94 8.25
CA ASP A 56 9.23 3.42 7.19
C ASP A 56 8.51 2.36 6.33
N CYS A 57 9.19 1.81 5.32
CA CYS A 57 8.58 0.80 4.46
C CYS A 57 8.18 -0.49 5.20
N ILE A 58 8.85 -0.81 6.32
CA ILE A 58 8.54 -1.99 7.11
C ILE A 58 7.24 -1.73 7.86
N ASP A 59 7.11 -0.61 8.56
CA ASP A 59 5.89 -0.21 9.27
C ASP A 59 4.68 -0.18 8.33
N GLU A 60 4.83 0.48 7.18
CA GLU A 60 3.80 0.60 6.16
C GLU A 60 3.35 -0.75 5.62
N SER A 61 4.31 -1.63 5.33
CA SER A 61 4.02 -2.98 4.85
C SER A 61 3.30 -3.83 5.90
N ILE A 62 3.60 -3.67 7.20
CA ILE A 62 2.93 -4.38 8.30
C ILE A 62 1.49 -3.88 8.44
N ASN A 63 1.30 -2.56 8.50
CA ASN A 63 -0.01 -1.94 8.68
C ASN A 63 -0.94 -2.31 7.52
N THR A 64 -0.47 -2.16 6.29
CA THR A 64 -1.26 -2.52 5.09
C THR A 64 -1.60 -4.01 5.07
N THR A 65 -0.65 -4.90 5.40
CA THR A 65 -0.92 -6.35 5.50
C THR A 65 -1.97 -6.66 6.58
N THR A 66 -1.92 -5.94 7.70
CA THR A 66 -2.90 -6.07 8.79
C THR A 66 -4.31 -5.70 8.32
N TYR A 67 -4.46 -4.57 7.63
CA TYR A 67 -5.77 -4.14 7.09
C TYR A 67 -6.30 -5.13 6.06
N LEU A 68 -5.46 -5.59 5.12
CA LEU A 68 -5.82 -6.59 4.12
C LEU A 68 -6.28 -7.91 4.76
N THR A 69 -5.57 -8.36 5.81
CA THR A 69 -5.92 -9.58 6.55
C THR A 69 -7.29 -9.43 7.21
N LEU A 70 -7.60 -8.26 7.79
CA LEU A 70 -8.93 -7.99 8.33
C LEU A 70 -10.00 -8.02 7.23
N PHE A 71 -9.73 -7.47 6.05
CA PHE A 71 -10.67 -7.51 4.93
C PHE A 71 -10.92 -8.93 4.44
N GLU A 72 -9.88 -9.75 4.35
CA GLU A 72 -9.98 -11.17 3.99
C GLU A 72 -10.81 -11.95 5.01
N GLN A 73 -10.53 -11.79 6.31
CA GLN A 73 -11.25 -12.46 7.39
C GLN A 73 -12.75 -12.11 7.43
N GLN A 74 -13.11 -10.90 7.01
CA GLN A 74 -14.50 -10.45 6.91
C GLN A 74 -15.17 -10.81 5.57
N GLY A 75 -14.47 -11.50 4.67
CA GLY A 75 -15.01 -11.91 3.37
C GLY A 75 -15.15 -10.77 2.35
N TYR A 76 -14.41 -9.68 2.54
CA TYR A 76 -14.41 -8.54 1.61
C TYR A 76 -13.49 -8.72 0.40
N LEU A 77 -12.60 -9.72 0.44
CA LEU A 77 -11.77 -10.10 -0.72
C LEU A 77 -12.34 -11.37 -1.36
N ARG A 78 -12.72 -11.29 -2.64
CA ARG A 78 -13.27 -12.39 -3.45
C ARG A 78 -12.33 -12.81 -4.58
N TRP A 79 -11.59 -11.87 -5.13
CA TRP A 79 -10.71 -12.08 -6.28
C TRP A 79 -9.24 -12.25 -5.88
N HIS A 80 -8.88 -11.80 -4.68
CA HIS A 80 -7.53 -11.89 -4.14
C HIS A 80 -7.52 -12.51 -2.75
N ARG A 81 -6.38 -13.08 -2.39
CA ARG A 81 -6.05 -13.56 -1.05
C ARG A 81 -4.78 -12.88 -0.55
N VAL A 82 -4.67 -12.67 0.76
CA VAL A 82 -3.47 -12.09 1.36
C VAL A 82 -2.35 -13.14 1.33
N THR A 83 -1.14 -12.70 1.03
CA THR A 83 0.06 -13.54 1.01
C THR A 83 1.20 -12.83 1.73
N ASP A 84 2.34 -13.50 1.87
CA ASP A 84 3.54 -12.92 2.45
C ASP A 84 3.91 -11.60 1.77
N ARG A 85 4.41 -10.64 2.57
CA ARG A 85 4.85 -9.33 2.08
C ARG A 85 5.90 -9.49 0.99
N ALA A 86 5.82 -8.63 -0.01
CA ALA A 86 6.82 -8.55 -1.05
C ALA A 86 8.09 -7.88 -0.50
N TYR A 87 9.24 -8.43 -0.90
CA TYR A 87 10.55 -7.84 -0.68
C TYR A 87 11.25 -7.62 -2.01
N ARG A 88 11.81 -6.43 -2.21
CA ARG A 88 12.79 -6.17 -3.26
C ARG A 88 14.07 -5.62 -2.63
N GLY A 89 15.21 -6.07 -3.13
CA GLY A 89 16.51 -5.63 -2.63
C GLY A 89 17.49 -5.32 -3.76
N SER A 90 18.07 -4.13 -3.71
CA SER A 90 19.31 -3.75 -4.36
C SER A 90 20.35 -3.42 -3.28
N LEU A 91 21.64 -3.33 -3.64
CA LEU A 91 22.74 -2.91 -2.74
C LEU A 91 22.47 -1.58 -2.00
N LEU A 92 21.53 -0.76 -2.48
CA LEU A 92 21.19 0.57 -1.95
C LEU A 92 19.69 0.82 -1.74
N ASP A 93 18.80 -0.14 -2.02
CA ASP A 93 17.33 0.04 -1.91
C ASP A 93 16.66 -1.29 -1.52
N ALA A 94 16.59 -1.55 -0.21
CA ALA A 94 15.84 -2.66 0.36
C ALA A 94 14.45 -2.14 0.76
N HIS A 95 13.40 -2.70 0.16
CA HIS A 95 12.04 -2.18 0.29
C HIS A 95 11.04 -3.31 0.50
N TRP A 96 10.06 -3.05 1.38
CA TRP A 96 8.98 -3.97 1.73
C TRP A 96 7.63 -3.35 1.36
N ALA A 97 6.70 -4.18 0.90
CA ALA A 97 5.31 -3.79 0.69
C ALA A 97 4.36 -4.94 1.00
N ALA A 98 3.10 -4.63 1.29
CA ALA A 98 2.07 -5.65 1.38
C ALA A 98 1.80 -6.27 0.00
N GLN A 99 1.24 -7.48 -0.02
CA GLN A 99 0.98 -8.21 -1.26
C GLN A 99 -0.32 -9.01 -1.15
N VAL A 100 -1.04 -9.09 -2.28
CA VAL A 100 -2.16 -10.00 -2.46
C VAL A 100 -1.94 -10.83 -3.72
N GLU A 101 -2.39 -12.09 -3.70
CA GLU A 101 -2.38 -12.97 -4.86
C GLU A 101 -3.78 -13.00 -5.49
N GLN A 102 -3.87 -12.79 -6.80
CA GLN A 102 -5.11 -12.99 -7.54
C GLN A 102 -5.42 -14.49 -7.69
N VAL A 103 -6.59 -14.92 -7.20
CA VAL A 103 -6.93 -16.34 -7.00
C VAL A 103 -6.99 -17.14 -8.30
N ASN A 104 -7.44 -16.53 -9.40
CA ASN A 104 -7.69 -17.26 -10.66
C ASN A 104 -6.43 -17.51 -11.52
N ASN A 105 -5.32 -16.83 -11.25
CA ASN A 105 -4.11 -16.89 -12.08
C ASN A 105 -2.80 -16.81 -11.29
N ALA A 106 -2.86 -16.80 -9.96
CA ALA A 106 -1.72 -16.71 -9.05
C ALA A 106 -0.81 -15.49 -9.29
N VAL A 107 -1.32 -14.42 -9.89
CA VAL A 107 -0.56 -13.19 -10.10
C VAL A 107 -0.54 -12.39 -8.80
N ASN A 108 0.67 -12.13 -8.30
CA ASN A 108 0.86 -11.31 -7.11
C ASN A 108 0.86 -9.81 -7.45
N TYR A 109 0.09 -9.04 -6.70
CA TYR A 109 0.05 -7.59 -6.74
C TYR A 109 0.57 -7.01 -5.43
N VAL A 110 1.50 -6.06 -5.53
CA VAL A 110 1.94 -5.28 -4.36
C VAL A 110 0.93 -4.18 -4.05
N ILE A 111 0.80 -3.85 -2.77
CA ILE A 111 0.05 -2.69 -2.27
C ILE A 111 1.02 -1.89 -1.41
N ASP A 112 1.44 -0.74 -1.92
CA ASP A 112 2.58 0.01 -1.41
C ASP A 112 2.14 1.44 -1.04
N SER A 113 1.84 1.64 0.24
CA SER A 113 1.41 2.93 0.84
C SER A 113 2.56 3.91 1.06
N TRP A 114 3.79 3.40 1.21
CA TRP A 114 4.97 4.16 1.65
C TRP A 114 5.34 5.37 0.78
N PHE A 115 4.95 5.41 -0.50
CA PHE A 115 5.36 6.47 -1.42
C PHE A 115 4.59 7.80 -1.30
N GLN A 116 3.49 7.82 -0.55
CA GLN A 116 2.62 8.99 -0.40
C GLN A 116 2.44 9.32 1.08
N ASP A 117 1.96 10.52 1.36
CA ASP A 117 1.60 10.94 2.72
C ASP A 117 0.41 10.12 3.24
N ASN A 118 0.24 10.08 4.56
CA ASN A 118 -0.83 9.34 5.22
C ASN A 118 -2.22 9.56 4.59
N GLY A 119 -2.92 8.46 4.33
CA GLY A 119 -4.31 8.49 3.86
C GLY A 119 -4.45 8.67 2.35
N MET A 120 -3.35 8.87 1.64
CA MET A 120 -3.33 8.87 0.18
C MET A 120 -3.48 7.46 -0.37
N LEU A 121 -3.90 7.36 -1.63
CA LEU A 121 -4.13 6.06 -2.24
C LEU A 121 -2.80 5.33 -2.50
N PRO A 122 -2.61 4.09 -2.00
CA PRO A 122 -1.38 3.33 -2.19
C PRO A 122 -1.17 2.96 -3.66
N TYR A 123 0.07 2.66 -4.00
CA TYR A 123 0.41 2.13 -5.31
C TYR A 123 0.07 0.64 -5.40
N ILE A 124 -0.46 0.24 -6.56
CA ILE A 124 -0.72 -1.17 -6.86
C ILE A 124 -0.07 -1.49 -8.21
N ALA A 125 0.75 -2.53 -8.23
CA ALA A 125 1.44 -3.02 -9.41
C ALA A 125 1.58 -4.55 -9.33
N LYS A 126 1.82 -5.23 -10.45
CA LYS A 126 2.25 -6.63 -10.36
C LYS A 126 3.61 -6.68 -9.67
N SER A 127 3.81 -7.71 -8.86
CA SER A 127 5.04 -7.87 -8.08
C SER A 127 6.27 -8.07 -8.98
N THR A 128 6.07 -8.64 -10.18
CA THR A 128 7.11 -8.76 -11.22
C THR A 128 7.48 -7.44 -11.88
N GLU A 129 6.60 -6.44 -11.81
CA GLU A 129 6.77 -5.11 -12.40
C GLU A 129 7.13 -4.07 -11.31
N TRP A 130 7.16 -4.49 -10.04
CA TRP A 130 7.54 -3.68 -8.88
C TRP A 130 9.07 -3.55 -8.76
N LEU A 131 9.66 -2.88 -9.75
CA LEU A 131 11.04 -2.37 -9.71
C LEU A 131 11.09 -1.11 -8.84
N ASP A 132 12.25 -0.42 -8.78
CA ASP A 132 12.39 0.88 -8.10
C ASP A 132 11.31 1.87 -8.59
N LEU A 133 10.19 1.92 -7.87
CA LEU A 133 9.04 2.79 -8.15
C LEU A 133 9.43 4.27 -7.98
N ARG A 134 10.48 4.57 -7.20
CA ARG A 134 11.06 5.92 -7.10
C ARG A 134 11.49 6.37 -8.49
N TRP A 135 12.22 5.51 -9.21
CA TRP A 135 12.73 5.82 -10.54
C TRP A 135 11.62 5.93 -11.60
N THR A 136 10.66 5.00 -11.58
CA THR A 136 9.62 4.94 -12.62
C THR A 136 8.62 6.09 -12.51
N PHE A 137 8.20 6.45 -11.29
CA PHE A 137 7.10 7.40 -11.07
C PHE A 137 7.54 8.82 -10.67
N PHE A 138 8.71 8.99 -10.04
CA PHE A 138 9.14 10.32 -9.55
C PHE A 138 10.13 11.04 -10.46
N ARG A 139 10.71 10.38 -11.47
CA ARG A 139 11.48 11.08 -12.53
C ARG A 139 10.56 11.79 -13.53
N HIS A 140 9.44 11.16 -13.90
CA HIS A 140 8.48 11.73 -14.86
C HIS A 140 7.66 12.93 -14.35
N ARG A 141 7.79 13.31 -13.07
CA ARG A 141 7.10 14.48 -12.49
C ARG A 141 7.99 15.72 -12.32
N LYS A 142 9.28 15.67 -12.71
CA LYS A 142 10.18 16.85 -12.67
C LYS A 142 10.43 17.52 -14.02
N ASP A 143 9.72 17.09 -15.05
CA ASP A 143 9.79 17.66 -16.39
C ASP A 143 8.45 18.37 -16.69
N ASN A 144 8.21 19.50 -16.03
CA ASN A 144 7.30 20.59 -16.43
C ASN A 144 7.41 21.78 -15.47
#